data_AF-A0A379CA68-F1
#
_entry.id   AF-A0A379CA68-F1
#
_cell.length_a   1.000
_cell.length_b   1.000
_cell.length_c   1.000
_cell.angle_alpha   90.00
_cell.angle_beta   90.00
_cell.angle_gamma   90.00
#
_symmetry.space_group_name_H-M   'P 1'
#
loop_
_entity.id
_entity.type
_entity.pdbx_description
1 polymer ?
#
loop_
_entity_poly.entity_id
_entity_poly.type
_entity_poly.pdbx_seq_one_letter_code
_entity_poly.pdbx_strand_id
1 'polypeptide(L)'
;MKRYLLLNILLNILLLQGCSAVKFWNGYYSVQSAHREAEKKRKIYYDKEAPEQKELRKKNRLICRELANKIENRIPEKGFPNGVWNERLFVHCMKERGTPEF
;
A
#
# COMPACT_ATOMS: atom_id res chain seq x y z
N MET A 1 -2.30 32.27 -43.77
CA MET A 1 -2.78 32.33 -42.37
C MET A 1 -3.31 30.99 -41.83
N LYS A 2 -4.23 30.27 -42.51
CA LYS A 2 -4.78 28.98 -42.01
C LYS A 2 -3.75 27.88 -41.66
N ARG A 3 -2.65 27.74 -42.42
CA ARG A 3 -1.59 26.75 -42.15
C ARG A 3 -0.84 26.98 -40.83
N TYR A 4 -0.54 28.25 -40.50
CA TYR A 4 0.15 28.61 -39.25
C TYR A 4 -0.75 28.48 -38.01
N LEU A 5 -2.06 28.66 -38.19
CA LEU A 5 -3.05 28.46 -37.13
C LEU A 5 -3.15 27.00 -36.72
N LEU A 6 -3.20 26.08 -37.71
CA LEU A 6 -3.21 24.63 -37.46
C LEU A 6 -1.93 24.15 -36.78
N LEU A 7 -0.78 24.67 -37.19
CA LEU A 7 0.51 24.32 -36.58
C LEU A 7 0.59 24.73 -35.11
N ASN A 8 0.09 25.94 -34.78
CA ASN A 8 0.03 26.42 -33.40
C ASN A 8 -0.93 25.61 -32.53
N ILE A 9 -2.09 25.19 -33.07
CA ILE A 9 -3.05 24.36 -32.34
C ILE A 9 -2.43 23.00 -32.01
N LEU A 10 -1.74 22.36 -32.97
CA LEU A 10 -1.07 21.07 -32.76
C LEU A 10 0.05 21.17 -31.72
N LEU A 11 0.87 22.24 -31.77
CA LEU A 11 1.95 22.45 -30.79
C LEU A 11 1.41 22.62 -29.36
N ASN A 12 0.32 23.37 -29.20
CA ASN A 12 -0.30 23.58 -27.89
C ASN A 12 -0.89 22.28 -27.32
N ILE A 13 -1.49 21.43 -28.16
CA ILE A 13 -1.97 20.11 -27.74
C ILE A 13 -0.80 19.25 -27.25
N LEU A 14 0.29 19.19 -28.02
CA LEU A 14 1.50 18.44 -27.64
C LEU A 14 2.12 18.91 -26.31
N LEU A 15 2.18 20.23 -26.08
CA LEU A 15 2.69 20.80 -24.83
C LEU A 15 1.79 20.49 -23.63
N LEU A 16 0.47 20.55 -23.80
CA LEU A 16 -0.51 20.25 -22.74
C LEU A 16 -0.52 18.75 -22.39
N GLN A 17 -0.46 17.87 -23.40
CA GLN A 17 -0.35 16.43 -23.19
C GLN A 17 0.99 16.05 -22.57
N GLY A 18 2.09 16.73 -22.94
CA GLY A 18 3.41 16.54 -22.35
C GLY A 18 3.45 16.83 -20.86
N CYS A 19 2.77 17.90 -20.39
CA CYS A 19 2.69 18.21 -18.96
C CYS A 19 1.92 17.12 -18.18
N SER A 20 0.81 16.62 -18.73
CA SER A 20 0.02 15.54 -18.13
C SER A 20 0.80 14.22 -18.08
N ALA A 21 1.51 13.88 -19.15
CA ALA A 21 2.35 12.69 -19.23
C ALA A 21 3.51 12.74 -18.21
N VAL A 22 4.17 13.89 -18.07
CA VAL A 22 5.26 14.08 -17.09
C VAL A 22 4.73 14.01 -15.65
N LYS A 23 3.57 14.60 -15.35
CA LYS A 23 2.95 14.48 -14.02
C LYS A 23 2.57 13.03 -13.68
N PHE A 24 1.98 12.31 -14.64
CA PHE A 24 1.68 10.90 -14.47
C PHE A 24 2.94 10.07 -14.23
N TRP A 25 3.98 10.29 -15.06
CA TRP A 25 5.27 9.62 -14.93
C TRP A 25 5.91 9.91 -13.57
N ASN A 26 6.03 11.17 -13.18
CA ASN A 26 6.57 11.56 -11.88
C ASN A 26 5.77 10.98 -10.71
N GLY A 27 4.44 10.97 -10.81
CA GLY A 27 3.56 10.33 -9.83
C GLY A 27 3.82 8.83 -9.71
N TYR A 28 3.91 8.12 -10.83
CA TYR A 28 4.21 6.69 -10.87
C TYR A 28 5.56 6.36 -10.21
N TYR A 29 6.62 7.11 -10.55
CA TYR A 29 7.94 6.91 -9.94
C TYR A 29 7.99 7.33 -8.47
N SER A 30 7.25 8.37 -8.07
CA SER A 30 7.13 8.79 -6.68
C SER A 30 6.44 7.72 -5.82
N VAL A 31 5.36 7.12 -6.31
CA VAL A 31 4.69 6.00 -5.63
C VAL A 31 5.63 4.80 -5.54
N GLN A 32 6.35 4.47 -6.61
CA GLN A 32 7.32 3.39 -6.58
C GLN A 32 8.46 3.63 -5.60
N SER A 33 9.02 4.85 -5.56
CA SER A 33 10.12 5.17 -4.65
C SER A 33 9.65 5.11 -3.20
N ALA A 34 8.48 5.67 -2.89
CA ALA A 34 7.86 5.59 -1.57
C ALA A 34 7.61 4.14 -1.14
N HIS A 35 7.11 3.29 -2.04
CA HIS A 35 6.91 1.86 -1.78
C HIS A 35 8.24 1.14 -1.48
N ARG A 36 9.28 1.39 -2.28
CA ARG A 36 10.62 0.80 -2.05
C ARG A 36 11.21 1.25 -0.72
N GLU A 37 11.01 2.51 -0.35
CA GLU A 37 11.49 3.04 0.93
C GLU A 37 10.75 2.40 2.10
N ALA A 38 9.43 2.27 2.02
CA ALA A 38 8.63 1.58 3.03
C ALA A 38 9.08 0.12 3.20
N GLU A 39 9.25 -0.62 2.11
CA GLU A 39 9.75 -2.00 2.14
C GLU A 39 11.16 -2.09 2.75
N LYS A 40 12.05 -1.16 2.41
CA LYS A 40 13.40 -1.10 3.01
C LYS A 40 13.32 -0.90 4.52
N LYS A 41 12.47 0.00 5.01
CA LYS A 41 12.31 0.26 6.44
C LYS A 41 11.69 -0.95 7.17
N ARG A 42 10.68 -1.59 6.58
CA ARG A 42 10.09 -2.86 7.06
C ARG A 42 11.15 -3.94 7.21
N LYS A 43 11.96 -4.14 6.16
CA LYS A 43 13.05 -5.13 6.17
C LYS A 43 14.05 -4.84 7.29
N ILE A 44 14.51 -3.60 7.41
CA ILE A 44 15.46 -3.22 8.48
C ILE A 44 14.86 -3.45 9.87
N TYR A 45 13.58 -3.13 10.06
CA TYR A 45 12.89 -3.34 11.33
C TYR A 45 12.84 -4.83 11.72
N TYR A 46 12.37 -5.70 10.81
CA TYR A 46 12.26 -7.13 11.08
C TYR A 46 13.61 -7.87 11.08
N ASP A 47 14.61 -7.39 10.32
CA ASP A 47 15.94 -8.00 10.32
C ASP A 47 16.62 -7.88 11.69
N LYS A 48 16.39 -6.78 12.41
CA LYS A 48 16.90 -6.52 13.76
C LYS A 48 16.26 -7.37 14.85
N GLU A 49 15.16 -8.06 14.57
CA GLU A 49 14.53 -8.95 15.56
C GLU A 49 15.43 -10.14 15.89
N ALA A 50 15.53 -10.47 17.18
CA ALA A 50 16.19 -11.69 17.64
C ALA A 50 15.50 -12.94 17.03
N PRO A 51 16.20 -14.06 16.86
CA PRO A 51 15.61 -15.29 16.33
C PRO A 51 14.34 -15.72 17.07
N GLU A 52 14.34 -15.63 18.40
CA GLU A 52 13.19 -15.95 19.25
C GLU A 52 11.98 -15.05 18.97
N GLN A 53 12.22 -13.75 18.78
CA GLN A 53 11.18 -12.78 18.44
C GLN A 53 10.58 -13.04 17.06
N LYS A 54 11.40 -13.49 16.08
CA LYS A 54 10.92 -13.88 14.74
C LYS A 54 10.00 -15.09 14.81
N GLU A 55 10.36 -16.09 15.61
CA GLU A 55 9.50 -17.28 15.82
C GLU A 55 8.21 -16.93 16.56
N LEU A 56 8.28 -16.06 17.57
CA LEU A 56 7.10 -15.53 18.25
C LEU A 56 6.18 -14.81 17.26
N ARG A 57 6.73 -13.93 16.40
CA ARG A 57 5.97 -13.22 15.36
C ARG A 57 5.28 -14.17 14.40
N LYS A 58 5.94 -15.24 13.95
CA LYS A 58 5.32 -16.25 13.08
C LYS A 58 4.09 -16.88 13.74
N LYS A 59 4.21 -17.30 15.01
CA LYS A 59 3.10 -17.88 15.78
C LYS A 59 1.97 -16.87 15.97
N ASN A 60 2.30 -15.66 16.41
CA ASN A 60 1.32 -14.59 16.63
C ASN A 60 0.59 -14.21 15.34
N ARG A 61 1.30 -14.15 14.21
CA ARG A 61 0.70 -13.82 12.91
C ARG A 61 -0.33 -14.85 12.48
N LEU A 62 -0.13 -16.13 12.76
CA LEU A 62 -1.13 -17.18 12.49
C LEU A 62 -2.36 -16.97 13.36
N ILE A 63 -2.18 -16.87 14.68
CA ILE A 63 -3.28 -16.70 15.65
C ILE A 63 -4.09 -15.44 15.35
N CYS A 64 -3.41 -14.30 15.16
CA CYS A 64 -4.06 -13.03 14.87
C CYS A 64 -4.75 -13.03 13.52
N ARG A 65 -4.22 -13.77 12.55
CA ARG A 65 -4.86 -13.90 11.25
C ARG A 65 -6.10 -14.75 11.30
N GLU A 66 -6.07 -15.86 12.01
CA GLU A 66 -7.26 -16.67 12.24
C GLU A 66 -8.34 -15.85 12.94
N LEU A 67 -7.96 -15.10 13.99
CA LEU A 67 -8.88 -14.22 14.73
C LEU A 67 -9.56 -13.19 13.81
N ALA A 68 -8.78 -12.49 12.98
CA ALA A 68 -9.31 -11.46 12.07
C ALA A 68 -10.07 -12.01 10.85
N ASN A 69 -9.91 -13.31 10.53
CA ASN A 69 -10.65 -13.98 9.46
C ASN A 69 -11.99 -14.58 9.92
N LYS A 70 -12.21 -14.74 11.23
CA LYS A 70 -13.49 -15.23 11.75
C LYS A 70 -14.63 -14.34 11.28
N ILE A 71 -15.73 -14.92 10.82
CA ILE A 71 -16.84 -14.19 10.19
C ILE A 71 -17.40 -13.12 11.14
N GLU A 72 -17.54 -13.45 12.42
CA GLU A 72 -18.01 -12.53 13.46
C GLU A 72 -17.09 -11.32 13.70
N ASN A 73 -15.82 -11.43 13.29
CA ASN A 73 -14.82 -10.38 13.46
C ASN A 73 -14.56 -9.58 12.17
N ARG A 74 -15.13 -9.99 11.03
CA ARG A 74 -14.98 -9.28 9.75
C ARG A 74 -15.75 -7.97 9.76
N ILE A 75 -15.24 -6.97 9.06
CA ILE A 75 -15.87 -5.65 8.99
C ILE A 75 -17.00 -5.72 7.96
N PRO A 76 -18.26 -5.40 8.32
CA PRO A 76 -19.35 -5.35 7.36
C PRO A 76 -19.08 -4.28 6.29
N GLU A 77 -19.15 -4.66 5.02
CA GLU A 77 -18.94 -3.74 3.90
C GLU A 77 -19.93 -4.01 2.77
N LYS A 78 -20.46 -2.94 2.17
CA LYS A 78 -21.44 -3.06 1.07
C LYS A 78 -20.81 -3.80 -0.11
N GLY A 79 -21.46 -4.87 -0.54
CA GLY A 79 -20.98 -5.73 -1.64
C GLY A 79 -20.15 -6.94 -1.18
N PHE A 80 -19.90 -7.08 0.13
CA PHE A 80 -19.20 -8.23 0.71
C PHE A 80 -20.10 -8.96 1.72
N PRO A 81 -20.83 -10.02 1.30
CA PRO A 81 -21.76 -10.75 2.17
C PRO A 81 -21.13 -11.28 3.46
N ASN A 82 -19.85 -11.64 3.41
CA ASN A 82 -19.09 -12.15 4.56
C ASN A 82 -18.18 -11.08 5.20
N GLY A 83 -18.38 -9.80 4.86
CA GLY A 83 -17.52 -8.70 5.29
C GLY A 83 -16.10 -8.75 4.72
N VAL A 84 -15.30 -7.76 5.09
CA VAL A 84 -13.88 -7.67 4.71
C VAL A 84 -12.97 -7.99 5.89
N TRP A 85 -11.71 -8.24 5.56
CA TRP A 85 -10.66 -8.48 6.54
C TRP A 85 -10.58 -7.37 7.59
N ASN A 86 -10.51 -7.74 8.86
CA ASN A 86 -10.39 -6.77 9.95
C ASN A 86 -8.92 -6.50 10.29
N GLU A 87 -8.32 -5.60 9.51
CA GLU A 87 -6.93 -5.18 9.69
C GLU A 87 -6.66 -4.59 11.08
N ARG A 88 -7.60 -3.77 11.59
CA ARG A 88 -7.47 -3.16 12.92
C ARG A 88 -7.38 -4.20 14.03
N LEU A 89 -8.21 -5.24 13.96
CA LEU A 89 -8.15 -6.36 14.91
C LEU A 89 -6.84 -7.12 14.80
N PHE A 90 -6.36 -7.39 13.58
CA PHE A 90 -5.07 -8.04 13.36
C PHE A 90 -3.91 -7.24 13.97
N VAL A 91 -3.80 -5.94 13.68
CA VAL A 91 -2.72 -5.08 14.17
C VAL A 91 -2.77 -4.96 15.69
N HIS A 92 -3.96 -4.78 16.27
CA HIS A 92 -4.13 -4.73 17.73
C HIS A 92 -3.70 -6.06 18.38
N CYS A 93 -4.15 -7.19 17.82
CA CYS A 93 -3.78 -8.53 18.28
C CYS A 93 -2.26 -8.77 18.26
N MET A 94 -1.57 -8.32 17.20
CA MET A 94 -0.12 -8.43 17.06
C MET A 94 0.61 -7.58 18.10
N LYS A 95 0.11 -6.37 18.38
CA LYS A 95 0.64 -5.46 19.40
C LYS A 95 0.50 -6.04 20.81
N GLU A 96 -0.69 -6.51 21.18
CA GLU A 96 -0.96 -7.11 22.51
C GLU A 96 -0.12 -8.36 22.78
N ARG A 97 0.22 -9.12 21.72
CA ARG A 97 1.08 -10.31 21.82
C ARG A 97 2.58 -10.01 21.75
N GLY A 98 2.98 -8.73 21.81
CA GLY A 98 4.38 -8.31 21.87
C GLY A 98 5.12 -8.34 20.54
N THR A 99 4.42 -8.44 19.40
CA THR A 99 5.01 -8.45 18.05
C THR A 99 4.34 -7.42 17.14
N PRO A 100 4.43 -6.10 17.44
CA PRO A 100 3.76 -5.06 16.66
C PRO A 100 4.24 -5.06 15.20
N GLU A 101 3.35 -4.69 14.28
CA GLU A 101 3.69 -4.51 12.86
C GLU A 101 4.37 -3.15 12.63
N PHE A 102 5.22 -3.08 11.59
CA PHE A 102 5.89 -1.86 11.12
C PHE A 102 4.93 -0.86 10.47
#